data_AF-A0A1Q4AAT1-F1
#
_entry.id   AF-A0A1Q4AAT1-F1
#
_cell.length_a   1.000
_cell.length_b   1.000
_cell.length_c   1.000
_cell.angle_alpha   90.00
_cell.angle_beta   90.00
_cell.angle_gamma   90.00
#
_symmetry.space_group_name_H-M   'P 1'
#
loop_
_entity.id
_entity.type
_entity.pdbx_description
1 polymer ?
#
loop_
_entity_poly.entity_id
_entity_poly.type
_entity_poly.pdbx_seq_one_letter_code
_entity_poly.pdbx_strand_id
1 'polypeptide(L)'
;MTDRLTRFWPLIAAASFAVLLAVNAAQSAATRTDTHTLLPTDATPAQQAYADAPDGVDPIVTGPVSTAFKQRQAAAGCETASWPNIPLVCYPD
;
A
#
# COMPACT_ATOMS: atom_id res chain seq x y z
N MET A 1 23.64 50.63 -14.29
CA MET A 1 23.72 49.40 -15.12
C MET A 1 22.96 48.22 -14.50
N THR A 2 22.02 48.44 -13.57
CA THR A 2 21.36 47.37 -12.79
C THR A 2 19.88 47.16 -13.16
N ASP A 3 19.27 48.14 -13.85
CA ASP A 3 17.83 48.20 -14.14
C ASP A 3 17.34 47.15 -15.17
N ARG A 4 18.23 46.78 -16.10
CA ARG A 4 17.90 45.80 -17.15
C ARG A 4 17.86 44.37 -16.62
N LEU A 5 18.67 44.04 -15.61
CA LEU A 5 18.74 42.69 -15.04
C LEU A 5 17.52 42.38 -14.14
N THR A 6 17.08 43.34 -13.34
CA THR A 6 15.90 43.22 -12.46
C THR A 6 14.59 43.10 -13.25
N ARG A 7 14.53 43.68 -14.45
CA ARG A 7 13.35 43.59 -15.33
C ARG A 7 13.09 42.19 -15.89
N PHE A 8 14.13 41.38 -16.09
CA PHE A 8 14.00 40.02 -16.66
C PHE A 8 14.01 38.90 -15.60
N TRP A 9 14.41 39.22 -14.37
CA TRP A 9 14.41 38.28 -13.25
C TRP A 9 13.09 37.51 -13.02
N PRO A 10 11.90 38.13 -13.03
CA PRO A 10 10.65 37.40 -12.80
C PRO A 10 10.33 36.40 -13.92
N LEU A 11 10.72 36.71 -15.16
CA LEU A 11 10.53 35.81 -16.30
C LEU A 11 11.44 34.58 -16.20
N ILE A 12 12.69 34.80 -15.76
CA ILE A 12 13.63 33.71 -15.52
C ILE A 12 13.12 32.83 -14.38
N ALA A 13 12.68 33.41 -13.27
CA ALA A 13 12.15 32.65 -12.14
C ALA A 13 10.91 31.82 -12.50
N ALA A 14 9.97 32.39 -13.27
CA ALA A 14 8.80 31.68 -13.75
C ALA A 14 9.15 30.53 -14.71
N ALA A 15 10.10 30.75 -15.61
CA ALA A 15 10.57 29.70 -16.54
C ALA A 15 11.25 28.55 -15.78
N SER A 16 12.13 28.85 -14.82
CA SER A 16 12.76 27.85 -13.96
C SER A 16 11.72 27.01 -13.19
N PHE A 17 10.71 27.68 -12.63
CA PHE A 17 9.66 27.00 -11.86
C PHE A 17 8.80 26.10 -12.75
N ALA A 18 8.43 26.55 -13.95
CA ALA A 18 7.69 25.73 -14.91
C ALA A 18 8.48 24.48 -15.35
N VAL A 19 9.79 24.62 -15.57
CA VAL A 19 10.67 23.47 -15.89
C VAL A 19 10.75 22.50 -14.71
N LEU A 20 10.90 22.99 -13.49
CA LEU A 20 10.94 22.13 -12.28
C LEU A 20 9.62 21.38 -12.05
N LEU A 21 8.47 22.02 -12.31
CA LEU A 21 7.17 21.37 -12.21
C LEU A 21 6.99 20.26 -13.24
N ALA A 22 7.37 20.49 -14.50
CA ALA A 22 7.23 19.49 -15.57
C ALA A 22 8.09 18.24 -15.32
N VAL A 23 9.30 18.42 -14.76
CA VAL A 23 10.21 17.30 -14.46
C VAL A 23 9.71 16.45 -13.27
N ASN A 24 9.03 17.06 -12.30
CA ASN A 24 8.62 16.35 -11.07
C ASN A 24 7.17 15.81 -11.09
N ALA A 25 6.38 16.10 -12.13
CA ALA A 25 4.98 15.66 -12.21
C ALA A 25 4.77 14.14 -12.38
N ALA A 26 5.81 13.38 -12.73
CA ALA A 26 5.68 11.96 -13.06
C ALA A 26 5.67 11.00 -11.84
N GLN A 27 5.89 11.48 -10.62
CA GLN A 27 6.12 10.60 -9.45
C GLN A 27 4.87 10.32 -8.61
N SER A 28 3.77 11.01 -8.86
CA SER A 28 2.57 10.92 -8.00
C SER A 28 1.53 9.90 -8.46
N ALA A 29 1.76 9.19 -9.56
CA ALA A 29 0.90 8.07 -9.95
C ALA A 29 1.45 6.80 -9.31
N ALA A 30 0.85 6.36 -8.20
CA ALA A 30 1.01 5.00 -7.73
C ALA A 30 0.57 4.07 -8.86
N THR A 31 1.55 3.48 -9.56
CA THR A 31 1.30 2.52 -10.62
C THR A 31 0.82 1.25 -9.95
N ARG A 32 -0.51 1.14 -9.77
CA ARG A 32 -1.16 -0.11 -9.40
C ARG A 32 -0.95 -1.06 -10.57
N THR A 33 0.12 -1.83 -10.49
CA THR A 33 0.35 -2.92 -11.41
C THR A 33 -0.65 -3.97 -10.98
N ASP A 34 -1.85 -3.94 -11.56
CA ASP A 34 -2.84 -5.00 -11.41
C ASP A 34 -2.32 -6.24 -12.14
N THR A 35 -1.26 -6.84 -11.59
CA THR A 35 -1.00 -8.26 -11.75
C THR A 35 -2.13 -8.95 -11.01
N HIS A 36 -3.26 -9.12 -11.70
CA HIS A 36 -4.27 -10.11 -11.36
C HIS A 36 -3.56 -11.46 -11.42
N THR A 37 -2.91 -11.80 -10.31
CA THR A 37 -2.12 -13.00 -10.17
C THR A 37 -3.15 -14.07 -9.95
N LEU A 38 -3.41 -14.86 -10.98
CA LEU A 38 -4.27 -16.03 -10.88
C LEU A 38 -3.84 -16.82 -9.64
N LEU A 39 -4.80 -17.10 -8.76
CA LEU A 39 -4.53 -17.78 -7.51
C LEU A 39 -3.76 -19.08 -7.81
N PRO A 40 -2.65 -19.36 -7.12
CA PRO A 40 -1.92 -20.61 -7.32
C PRO A 40 -2.84 -21.81 -7.21
N THR A 41 -2.59 -22.88 -7.98
CA THR A 41 -3.39 -24.12 -7.89
C THR A 41 -3.43 -24.69 -6.46
N ASP A 42 -2.37 -24.45 -5.68
CA ASP A 42 -2.25 -24.85 -4.27
C ASP A 42 -2.47 -23.67 -3.30
N ALA A 43 -3.32 -22.71 -3.66
CA ALA A 43 -3.60 -21.54 -2.83
C ALA A 43 -4.10 -21.94 -1.44
N THR A 44 -3.56 -21.29 -0.40
CA THR A 44 -4.02 -21.48 0.98
C THR A 44 -5.47 -20.99 1.15
N PRO A 45 -6.18 -21.43 2.20
CA PRO A 45 -7.54 -20.95 2.45
C PRO A 45 -7.63 -19.42 2.58
N ALA A 46 -6.61 -18.77 3.16
CA ALA A 46 -6.55 -17.31 3.25
C ALA A 46 -6.36 -16.64 1.88
N GLN A 47 -5.53 -17.21 1.00
CA GLN A 47 -5.41 -16.72 -0.38
C GLN A 47 -6.73 -16.83 -1.14
N GLN A 48 -7.50 -17.90 -0.91
CA GLN A 48 -8.80 -18.08 -1.54
C GLN A 48 -9.83 -17.08 -1.02
N ALA A 49 -9.84 -16.81 0.29
CA ALA A 49 -10.75 -15.84 0.89
C ALA A 49 -10.43 -14.38 0.52
N TYR A 50 -9.15 -14.06 0.31
CA TYR A 50 -8.66 -12.71 0.01
C TYR A 50 -7.94 -12.65 -1.33
N ALA A 51 -8.59 -13.15 -2.39
CA ALA A 51 -8.01 -13.26 -3.73
C ALA A 51 -7.69 -11.90 -4.40
N ASP A 52 -8.29 -10.82 -3.91
CA ASP A 52 -8.07 -9.44 -4.36
C ASP A 52 -6.90 -8.74 -3.65
N ALA A 53 -6.28 -9.40 -2.67
CA ALA A 53 -5.13 -8.92 -1.92
C ALA A 53 -3.86 -9.69 -2.32
N PRO A 54 -3.15 -9.29 -3.41
CA PRO A 54 -1.96 -10.00 -3.89
C PRO A 54 -0.82 -9.99 -2.86
N ASP A 55 -0.69 -8.89 -2.11
CA ASP A 55 0.30 -8.72 -1.04
C ASP A 55 -0.20 -9.22 0.33
N GLY A 56 -1.42 -9.77 0.38
CA GLY A 56 -2.02 -10.36 1.56
C GLY A 56 -2.77 -9.42 2.48
N VAL A 57 -3.40 -10.01 3.48
CA VAL A 57 -4.16 -9.32 4.54
C VAL A 57 -3.60 -9.74 5.89
N ASP A 58 -3.15 -8.79 6.69
CA ASP A 58 -2.74 -9.04 8.08
C ASP A 58 -3.97 -9.40 8.92
N PRO A 59 -3.97 -10.51 9.68
CA PRO A 59 -5.04 -10.86 10.61
C PRO A 59 -5.18 -9.90 11.81
N ILE A 60 -4.35 -8.86 11.92
CA ILE A 60 -4.42 -7.89 13.01
C ILE A 60 -5.70 -7.05 12.95
N VAL A 61 -6.51 -7.15 14.01
CA VAL A 61 -7.75 -6.38 14.14
C VAL A 61 -7.46 -5.12 14.96
N THR A 62 -7.71 -3.95 14.39
CA THR A 62 -7.50 -2.64 15.04
C THR A 62 -8.64 -2.23 15.99
N GLY A 63 -9.76 -2.95 15.96
CA GLY A 63 -10.94 -2.73 16.82
C GLY A 63 -11.03 -3.68 18.02
N PRO A 64 -12.00 -3.47 18.94
CA PRO A 64 -12.24 -4.38 20.04
C PRO A 64 -12.73 -5.74 19.53
N VAL A 65 -12.12 -6.81 20.03
CA VAL A 65 -12.50 -8.19 19.74
C VAL A 65 -12.87 -8.92 21.03
N SER A 66 -13.73 -9.93 20.91
CA SER A 66 -14.13 -10.76 22.05
C SER A 66 -12.94 -11.53 22.64
N THR A 67 -13.03 -11.86 23.93
CA THR A 67 -12.02 -12.70 24.61
C THR A 67 -11.91 -14.08 23.96
N ALA A 68 -13.04 -14.66 23.55
CA ALA A 68 -13.07 -15.93 22.85
C ALA A 68 -12.30 -15.89 21.52
N PHE A 69 -12.41 -14.79 20.76
CA PHE A 69 -11.65 -14.64 19.52
C PHE A 69 -10.14 -14.56 19.79
N LYS A 70 -9.72 -13.77 20.78
CA LYS A 70 -8.29 -13.69 21.17
C LYS A 70 -7.73 -15.07 21.56
N GLN A 71 -8.51 -15.88 22.28
CA GLN A 71 -8.12 -17.24 22.64
C GLN A 71 -7.96 -18.13 21.41
N ARG A 72 -8.87 -18.04 20.43
CA ARG A 72 -8.74 -18.77 19.16
C ARG A 72 -7.49 -18.34 18.39
N GLN A 73 -7.20 -17.04 18.35
CA GLN A 73 -6.01 -16.53 17.68
C GLN A 73 -4.73 -17.06 18.32
N ALA A 74 -4.62 -17.00 19.65
CA ALA A 74 -3.47 -17.54 20.37
C ALA A 74 -3.33 -19.06 20.22
N ALA A 75 -4.45 -19.81 20.25
CA ALA A 75 -4.43 -21.24 20.03
C ALA A 75 -4.02 -21.63 18.60
N ALA A 76 -4.26 -20.75 17.63
CA ALA A 76 -3.86 -20.93 16.23
C ALA A 76 -2.48 -20.33 15.89
N GLY A 77 -1.79 -19.71 16.85
CA GLY A 77 -0.45 -19.12 16.65
C GLY A 77 -0.46 -17.93 15.69
N CYS A 78 -1.57 -17.18 15.62
CA CYS A 78 -1.75 -16.08 14.67
C CYS A 78 -0.71 -14.98 14.80
N GLU A 79 -0.10 -14.82 15.98
CA GLU A 79 0.96 -13.83 16.23
C GLU A 79 2.26 -14.11 15.46
N THR A 80 2.46 -15.35 14.99
CA THR A 80 3.63 -15.73 14.20
C THR A 80 3.28 -16.11 12.76
N ALA A 81 2.00 -16.13 12.41
CA ALA A 81 1.53 -16.48 11.08
C ALA A 81 1.88 -15.36 10.09
N SER A 82 2.40 -15.73 8.92
CA SER A 82 2.78 -14.80 7.86
C SER A 82 2.12 -15.18 6.55
N TRP A 83 1.67 -14.19 5.79
CA TRP A 83 1.09 -14.40 4.47
C TRP A 83 2.05 -15.21 3.58
N PRO A 84 1.56 -16.19 2.80
CA PRO A 84 0.17 -16.62 2.63
C PRO A 84 -0.33 -17.69 3.63
N ASN A 85 0.51 -18.10 4.58
CA ASN A 85 0.26 -19.23 5.48
C ASN A 85 -0.43 -18.80 6.78
N ILE A 86 -1.54 -18.08 6.64
CA ILE A 86 -2.33 -17.59 7.78
C ILE A 86 -3.61 -18.44 7.90
N PRO A 87 -3.85 -19.10 9.05
CA PRO A 87 -5.10 -19.81 9.28
C PRO A 87 -6.31 -18.87 9.20
N LEU A 88 -7.41 -19.31 8.59
CA LEU A 88 -8.62 -18.48 8.47
C LEU A 88 -9.20 -18.05 9.82
N VAL A 89 -9.02 -18.86 10.87
CA VAL A 89 -9.44 -18.54 12.24
C VAL A 89 -8.74 -17.30 12.83
N CYS A 90 -7.63 -16.87 12.23
CA CYS A 90 -6.95 -15.65 12.62
C CYS A 90 -7.72 -14.39 12.21
N TYR A 91 -8.62 -14.49 11.24
CA TYR A 91 -9.46 -13.40 10.80
C TYR A 91 -10.79 -13.42 11.57
N PRO A 92 -11.33 -12.24 11.92
CA PRO A 92 -12.69 -12.16 12.44
C PRO A 92 -13.68 -12.58 11.34
N ASP A 93 -14.79 -13.20 11.76
CA ASP A 93 -15.94 -13.49 10.88
C ASP A 93 -16.61 -12.20 10.40
#